data_AF-A0A9Q0TAG9-F1
#
_entry.id   AF-A0A9Q0TAG9-F1
#
_cell.length_a   1.000
_cell.length_b   1.000
_cell.length_c   1.000
_cell.angle_alpha   90.00
_cell.angle_beta   90.00
_cell.angle_gamma   90.00
#
_symmetry.space_group_name_H-M   'P 1'
#
loop_
_entity.id
_entity.type
_entity.pdbx_description
1 polymer ?
#
loop_
_entity_poly.entity_id
_entity_poly.type
_entity_poly.pdbx_seq_one_letter_code
_entity_poly.pdbx_strand_id
1 'polypeptide(L)'
;MRPYLHEFLTAVYAEYDIMIWSATSMKRVELKMGQLGVLDNPNYKITALLDHLAMITVQSDSCGIFECKPLGLIWAKFPEFYSSKNTIMFDDLRRNFMMNLQNGLILMT
;
A
#
# COMPACT_ATOMS: atom_id res chain seq x y z
N MET A 1 2.21 -6.16 -17.03
CA MET A 1 1.17 -6.13 -15.97
C MET A 1 1.19 -7.49 -15.30
N ARG A 2 1.12 -7.58 -13.97
CA ARG A 2 1.01 -8.89 -13.30
C ARG A 2 -0.31 -9.55 -13.75
N PRO A 3 -0.31 -10.84 -14.15
CA PRO A 3 -1.55 -11.53 -14.49
C PRO A 3 -2.59 -11.40 -13.37
N TYR A 4 -3.86 -11.36 -13.75
CA TYR A 4 -5.02 -11.30 -12.84
C TYR A 4 -5.13 -10.04 -11.95
N LEU A 5 -4.53 -8.92 -12.35
CA LEU A 5 -4.56 -7.68 -11.57
C LEU A 5 -6.00 -7.22 -11.27
N HIS A 6 -6.86 -7.14 -12.28
CA HIS A 6 -8.21 -6.62 -12.11
C HIS A 6 -9.12 -7.62 -11.40
N GLU A 7 -9.00 -8.90 -11.72
CA GLU A 7 -9.72 -9.99 -11.08
C GLU A 7 -9.40 -10.04 -9.58
N PHE A 8 -8.12 -9.89 -9.21
CA PHE A 8 -7.70 -9.79 -7.83
C PHE A 8 -8.33 -8.58 -7.14
N LEU A 9 -8.20 -7.37 -7.73
CA LEU A 9 -8.74 -6.14 -7.13
C LEU A 9 -10.27 -6.17 -7.01
N THR A 10 -10.98 -6.71 -8.00
CA THR A 10 -12.42 -6.95 -7.93
C THR A 10 -12.78 -7.92 -6.80
N ALA A 11 -12.03 -9.03 -6.66
CA ALA A 11 -12.30 -10.02 -5.63
C ALA A 11 -12.08 -9.45 -4.21
N VAL A 12 -10.99 -8.70 -3.98
CA VAL A 12 -10.73 -8.13 -2.65
C VAL A 12 -11.63 -6.95 -2.31
N TYR A 13 -12.15 -6.22 -3.31
CA TYR A 13 -13.03 -5.08 -3.07
C TYR A 13 -14.36 -5.45 -2.39
N ALA A 14 -14.76 -6.73 -2.44
CA ALA A 14 -15.90 -7.22 -1.68
C ALA A 14 -15.70 -7.12 -0.16
N GLU A 15 -14.45 -7.15 0.32
CA GLU A 15 -14.11 -7.28 1.74
C GLU A 15 -13.16 -6.18 2.25
N TYR A 16 -12.48 -5.46 1.35
CA TYR A 16 -11.44 -4.50 1.70
C TYR A 16 -11.58 -3.17 0.94
N ASP A 17 -11.44 -2.07 1.67
CA ASP A 17 -11.01 -0.80 1.09
C ASP A 17 -9.58 -0.94 0.52
N ILE A 18 -9.37 -0.42 -0.69
CA ILE A 18 -8.12 -0.59 -1.42
C ILE A 18 -7.35 0.72 -1.43
N MET A 19 -6.13 0.71 -0.89
CA MET A 19 -5.20 1.84 -0.96
C MET A 19 -3.94 1.45 -1.73
N ILE A 20 -3.42 2.36 -2.56
CA ILE A 20 -2.16 2.16 -3.29
C ILE A 20 -1.08 3.04 -2.66
N TRP A 21 0.01 2.43 -2.20
CA TRP A 21 1.13 3.16 -1.61
C TRP A 21 2.43 2.86 -2.36
N SER A 22 2.96 3.85 -3.09
CA SER A 22 4.20 3.74 -3.85
C SER A 22 5.33 4.57 -3.24
N ALA A 23 6.57 4.07 -3.33
CA ALA A 23 7.79 4.82 -2.99
C ALA A 23 8.22 5.80 -4.11
N THR A 24 7.27 6.25 -4.93
CA THR A 24 7.48 7.21 -6.03
C THR A 24 6.64 8.45 -5.81
N SER A 25 6.80 9.50 -6.64
CA SER A 25 5.94 10.68 -6.57
C SER A 25 4.49 10.40 -7.00
N MET A 26 3.55 11.17 -6.46
CA MET A 26 2.11 11.07 -6.77
C MET A 26 1.85 11.09 -8.28
N LYS A 27 2.51 11.99 -9.02
CA LYS A 27 2.42 12.05 -10.49
C LYS A 27 2.74 10.71 -11.16
N ARG A 28 3.74 9.97 -10.66
CA ARG A 28 4.08 8.63 -11.19
C ARG A 28 3.06 7.58 -10.77
N VAL A 29 2.50 7.67 -9.56
CA VAL A 29 1.43 6.79 -9.09
C VAL A 29 0.21 6.93 -9.96
N GLU A 30 -0.29 8.15 -10.14
CA GLU A 30 -1.48 8.45 -10.95
C GLU A 30 -1.28 8.01 -12.40
N LEU A 31 -0.14 8.36 -13.02
CA LEU A 31 0.17 7.94 -14.38
C LEU A 31 0.17 6.42 -14.51
N LYS A 32 0.83 5.70 -13.59
CA LYS A 32 0.95 4.24 -13.67
C LYS A 32 -0.38 3.54 -13.42
N MET A 33 -1.14 3.98 -12.40
CA MET A 33 -2.44 3.40 -12.08
C MET A 33 -3.48 3.72 -13.16
N GLY A 34 -3.43 4.92 -13.76
CA GLY A 34 -4.24 5.27 -14.92
C GLY A 34 -3.92 4.42 -16.16
N GLN A 35 -2.64 4.25 -16.49
CA GLN A 35 -2.21 3.37 -17.59
C GLN A 35 -2.61 1.91 -17.41
N LEU A 36 -2.68 1.43 -16.16
CA LEU A 36 -3.13 0.09 -15.83
C LEU A 36 -4.66 -0.02 -15.73
N GLY A 37 -5.42 1.06 -15.97
CA GLY A 37 -6.88 1.06 -15.82
C GLY A 37 -7.35 0.85 -14.38
N VAL A 38 -6.49 1.03 -13.38
CA VAL A 38 -6.81 0.80 -11.97
C VAL A 38 -7.67 1.93 -11.40
N LEU A 39 -7.49 3.16 -11.87
CA LEU A 39 -8.24 4.32 -11.36
C LEU A 39 -9.63 4.48 -11.98
N ASP A 40 -9.92 3.80 -13.08
CA ASP A 40 -11.17 3.93 -13.84
C ASP A 40 -11.84 2.57 -14.13
N ASN A 41 -11.69 1.62 -13.21
CA ASN A 41 -12.35 0.33 -13.33
C ASN A 41 -13.80 0.42 -12.78
N PRO A 42 -14.81 -0.12 -13.47
CA PRO A 42 -16.19 -0.11 -12.97
C PRO A 42 -16.42 -1.12 -11.83
N ASN A 43 -15.56 -2.13 -11.66
CA ASN A 43 -15.79 -3.25 -10.74
C ASN A 43 -15.23 -3.02 -9.33
N TYR A 44 -14.45 -1.95 -9.11
CA TYR A 44 -13.91 -1.60 -7.80
C TYR A 44 -13.54 -0.12 -7.73
N LYS A 45 -13.25 0.38 -6.53
CA LYS A 45 -12.75 1.75 -6.30
C LYS A 45 -11.47 1.72 -5.48
N ILE A 46 -10.65 2.75 -5.68
CA ILE A 46 -9.43 2.98 -4.89
C ILE A 46 -9.73 4.08 -3.88
N THR A 47 -9.64 3.74 -2.60
CA THR A 47 -9.99 4.61 -1.47
C THR A 47 -8.96 5.73 -1.28
N ALA A 48 -7.67 5.43 -1.47
CA ALA A 48 -6.60 6.42 -1.36
C ALA A 48 -5.36 6.05 -2.19
N LEU A 49 -4.64 7.09 -2.61
CA LEU A 49 -3.28 7.00 -3.13
C LEU A 49 -2.32 7.64 -2.13
N LEU A 50 -1.23 6.94 -1.83
CA LEU A 50 -0.13 7.42 -1.01
C LEU A 50 1.17 7.31 -1.81
N ASP A 51 2.03 8.30 -1.65
CA ASP A 51 3.29 8.40 -2.37
C ASP A 51 4.47 8.43 -1.37
N HIS A 52 5.68 8.63 -1.88
CA HIS A 52 6.88 8.69 -1.05
C HIS A 52 6.86 9.74 0.06
N LEU A 53 6.07 10.82 -0.04
CA LEU A 53 6.01 11.85 1.00
C LEU A 53 5.29 11.38 2.27
N ALA A 54 4.51 10.30 2.18
CA ALA A 54 3.91 9.65 3.34
C ALA A 54 4.86 8.66 4.03
N MET A 55 6.02 8.35 3.42
CA MET A 55 7.02 7.45 4.00
C MET A 55 7.85 8.17 5.06
N ILE A 56 8.47 7.40 5.95
CA ILE A 56 9.39 7.92 6.97
C ILE A 56 10.76 7.30 6.82
N THR A 57 11.79 8.08 7.13
CA THR A 57 13.16 7.60 7.27
C THR A 57 13.36 7.06 8.68
N VAL A 58 13.76 5.81 8.78
CA VAL A 58 14.06 5.11 10.04
C VAL A 58 15.55 4.79 10.08
N GLN A 59 16.17 5.07 11.22
CA GLN A 59 17.52 4.60 11.53
C GLN A 59 17.42 3.42 12.48
N SER A 60 18.08 2.31 12.13
CA SER A 60 18.18 1.11 12.95
C SER A 60 19.63 0.65 13.05
N ASP A 61 20.05 0.22 14.24
CA ASP A 61 21.39 -0.31 14.46
C ASP A 61 21.69 -1.55 13.61
N SER A 62 20.68 -2.39 13.35
CA SER A 62 20.84 -3.65 12.60
C SER A 62 20.71 -3.49 11.08
N CYS A 63 20.03 -2.43 10.62
CA CYS A 63 19.64 -2.29 9.20
C CYS A 63 20.09 -0.96 8.57
N GLY A 64 20.78 -0.09 9.32
CA GLY A 64 21.16 1.23 8.86
C GLY A 64 19.97 2.17 8.69
N ILE A 65 20.10 3.13 7.78
CA ILE A 65 19.06 4.10 7.44
C ILE A 65 18.25 3.57 6.27
N PHE A 66 16.92 3.53 6.41
CA PHE A 66 16.01 3.08 5.36
C PHE A 66 14.68 3.83 5.43
N GLU A 67 13.92 3.82 4.34
CA GLU A 67 12.55 4.35 4.32
C GLU A 67 11.53 3.22 4.48
N CYS A 68 10.43 3.51 5.18
CA CYS A 68 9.31 2.58 5.32
C CYS A 68 7.96 3.28 5.16
N LYS A 69 6.90 2.48 4.98
CA LYS A 69 5.51 2.87 4.80
C LYS A 69 4.75 2.58 6.11
N PRO A 70 4.73 3.50 7.08
CA PRO A 70 4.16 3.23 8.39
C PRO A 70 2.63 3.20 8.33
N LEU A 71 2.01 2.02 8.44
CA LEU A 71 0.54 1.90 8.46
C LEU A 71 -0.11 2.70 9.60
N GLY A 72 0.65 2.99 10.67
CA GLY A 72 0.23 3.89 11.74
C GLY A 72 -0.20 5.28 11.27
N LEU A 73 0.31 5.77 10.13
CA LEU A 73 -0.15 7.02 9.51
C LEU A 73 -1.62 6.94 9.08
N ILE A 74 -2.04 5.80 8.52
CA ILE A 74 -3.43 5.57 8.10
C ILE A 74 -4.31 5.35 9.32
N TRP A 75 -3.86 4.50 10.27
CA TRP A 75 -4.62 4.19 11.48
C TRP A 75 -4.85 5.42 12.36
N ALA A 76 -3.87 6.34 12.45
CA ALA A 76 -4.02 7.57 13.20
C ALA A 76 -4.98 8.56 12.52
N LYS A 77 -5.07 8.55 11.18
CA LYS A 77 -5.94 9.45 10.42
C LYS A 77 -7.40 9.00 10.39
N PHE A 78 -7.62 7.69 10.43
CA PHE A 78 -8.95 7.07 10.33
C PHE A 78 -9.12 5.93 11.36
N PRO A 79 -8.95 6.22 12.66
CA PRO A 79 -8.94 5.21 13.72
C PRO A 79 -10.26 4.45 13.88
N GLU A 80 -11.37 5.04 13.44
CA GLU A 80 -12.69 4.43 13.45
C GLU A 80 -12.86 3.34 12.38
N PHE A 81 -12.04 3.35 11.33
CA PHE A 81 -12.14 2.41 10.21
C PHE A 81 -10.98 1.41 10.17
N TYR A 82 -9.75 1.83 10.47
CA TYR A 82 -8.56 1.02 10.24
C TYR A 82 -7.67 0.87 11.47
N SER A 83 -7.14 -0.33 11.66
CA SER A 83 -6.21 -0.70 12.72
C SER A 83 -5.33 -1.87 12.29
N SER A 84 -4.37 -2.25 13.14
CA SER A 84 -3.58 -3.47 12.93
C SER A 84 -4.41 -4.76 12.92
N LYS A 85 -5.65 -4.74 13.40
CA LYS A 85 -6.51 -5.93 13.46
C LYS A 85 -7.24 -6.22 12.14
N ASN A 86 -7.33 -5.25 11.24
CA ASN A 86 -8.12 -5.34 10.00
C ASN A 86 -7.40 -4.76 8.78
N THR A 87 -6.08 -4.55 8.84
CA THR A 87 -5.28 -4.03 7.73
C THR A 87 -4.26 -5.06 7.28
N ILE A 88 -4.12 -5.28 5.98
CA ILE A 88 -3.03 -6.05 5.38
C ILE A 88 -2.37 -5.26 4.25
N MET A 89 -1.05 -5.34 4.16
CA MET A 89 -0.22 -4.65 3.18
C MET A 89 0.55 -5.68 2.35
N PHE A 90 0.41 -5.60 1.03
CA PHE A 90 1.16 -6.41 0.09
C PHE A 90 2.29 -5.58 -0.51
N ASP A 91 3.52 -6.04 -0.35
CA ASP A 91 4.70 -5.36 -0.86
C ASP A 91 5.82 -6.40 -1.09
N ASP A 92 6.59 -6.24 -2.15
CA ASP A 92 7.71 -7.13 -2.48
C ASP A 92 8.93 -6.87 -1.58
N LEU A 93 9.01 -5.70 -0.96
CA LEU A 93 10.14 -5.29 -0.15
C LEU A 93 9.77 -5.29 1.34
N ARG A 94 10.22 -6.31 2.08
CA ARG A 94 9.97 -6.46 3.54
C ARG A 94 10.28 -5.19 4.34
N ARG A 95 11.29 -4.42 3.94
CA ARG A 95 11.66 -3.14 4.60
C ARG A 95 10.52 -2.12 4.62
N ASN A 96 9.64 -2.13 3.61
CA ASN A 96 8.56 -1.17 3.49
C ASN A 96 7.54 -1.30 4.64
N PHE A 97 7.39 -2.48 5.23
CA PHE A 97 6.49 -2.71 6.37
C PHE A 97 7.23 -3.14 7.63
N MET A 98 8.50 -2.75 7.79
CA MET A 98 9.28 -3.08 8.98
C MET A 98 8.69 -2.54 10.29
N MET A 99 7.93 -1.45 10.23
CA MET A 99 7.23 -0.88 11.40
C MET A 99 5.87 -1.55 11.69
N ASN A 100 5.44 -2.49 10.85
CA ASN A 100 4.14 -3.16 10.92
C ASN A 100 4.24 -4.57 10.34
N LEU A 101 5.21 -5.36 10.81
CA LEU A 101 5.57 -6.67 10.27
C LEU A 101 4.41 -7.68 10.27
N GLN A 102 3.53 -7.63 11.28
CA GLN A 102 2.38 -8.53 11.36
C GLN A 102 1.27 -8.20 10.36
N ASN A 103 1.32 -7.02 9.75
CA ASN A 103 0.36 -6.55 8.75
C ASN A 103 0.94 -6.62 7.33
N GLY A 104 2.19 -7.06 7.15
CA GLY A 104 2.84 -7.12 5.85
C GLY A 104 2.95 -8.54 5.32
N LEU A 105 2.55 -8.75 4.07
CA LEU A 105 2.78 -9.98 3.33
C LEU A 105 3.77 -9.71 2.20
N ILE A 106 4.90 -10.43 2.22
CA ILE A 106 5.92 -10.34 1.17
C ILE A 106 5.39 -11.04 -0.08
N LEU A 107 5.32 -10.31 -1.18
CA LEU A 107 5.03 -10.90 -2.48
C LEU A 107 6.33 -11.37 -3.16
N MET A 108 6.32 -12.59 -3.69
CA MET A 108 7.37 -13.04 -4.59
C MET A 108 7.16 -12.40 -5.98
N THR A 109 8.23 -11.78 -6.50
CA THR A 109 8.30 -11.16 -7.84
C THR A 109 8.70 -12.16 -8.90
#